data_AF-A0A954V577-F1
#
_entry.id   AF-A0A954V577-F1
#
_cell.length_a   1.000
_cell.length_b   1.000
_cell.length_c   1.000
_cell.angle_alpha   90.00
_cell.angle_beta   90.00
_cell.angle_gamma   90.00
#
_symmetry.space_group_name_H-M   'P 1'
#
loop_
_entity.id
_entity.type
_entity.pdbx_description
1 polymer ?
#
loop_
_entity_poly.entity_id
_entity_poly.type
_entity_poly.pdbx_seq_one_letter_code
_entity_poly.pdbx_strand_id
1 'polypeptide(L)'
;MRARYHDYLKCEQLEGKLPLTTSTLLLTDDFNDNSLDTSKWVADTSVLPARNVQEQNGRVELTTFGVLRTVDEFDGSSMGQGILVEADSTFGPFTFAQALVSLRSDGNTEAAEGGSPEDGLEFDVVLPDFARVKDRVGGVSTELFVGSLGLNATNGDTIHWSLFDNGTDWDWSMTNLSNNQTFHLSGTSSAGDGTNFVSFHGGNGTFRTDYWDNISISQIVADPVVAEIDIKPGSETNPINVGSNGVIAVAVLTTDLFNATQVDVSTVQFAGATSINSAYEDVDNDGDLDLVLHFRTQETNLTDLYAQLLADDINADGILDSNHKEASVTITGTTLDNLLFQGSDTVDLFLSGKALRSLLESLAADGLI
;
A
#
# COMPACT_ATOMS: atom_id res chain seq x y z
N MET A 1 40.92 0.95 17.62
CA MET A 1 40.45 0.13 18.76
C MET A 1 39.18 -0.55 18.27
N ARG A 2 39.24 -1.85 17.93
CA ARG A 2 38.13 -2.57 17.26
C ARG A 2 37.07 -2.93 18.30
N ALA A 3 35.97 -2.20 18.33
CA ALA A 3 34.78 -2.60 19.09
C ALA A 3 34.04 -3.69 18.30
N ARG A 4 33.73 -4.80 18.97
CA ARG A 4 32.88 -5.86 18.46
C ARG A 4 31.43 -5.39 18.59
N TYR A 5 30.68 -5.36 17.51
CA TYR A 5 29.22 -5.29 17.54
C TYR A 5 28.70 -6.43 16.65
N HIS A 6 28.09 -7.42 17.28
CA HIS A 6 27.42 -8.55 16.66
C HIS A 6 25.90 -8.35 16.82
N ASP A 7 25.16 -8.78 15.81
CA ASP A 7 23.74 -9.17 15.81
C ASP A 7 22.66 -8.14 15.39
N TYR A 8 22.80 -7.47 14.23
CA TYR A 8 21.70 -6.65 13.67
C TYR A 8 21.14 -7.05 12.30
N LEU A 9 21.76 -7.98 11.57
CA LEU A 9 21.26 -8.42 10.26
C LEU A 9 21.18 -9.94 10.22
N LYS A 10 19.96 -10.48 10.17
CA LYS A 10 19.71 -11.91 9.93
C LYS A 10 19.06 -12.07 8.56
N CYS A 11 19.58 -13.01 7.78
CA CYS A 11 18.98 -13.43 6.51
C CYS A 11 18.02 -14.60 6.80
N GLU A 12 16.73 -14.36 6.61
CA GLU A 12 15.69 -15.40 6.55
C GLU A 12 15.00 -15.26 5.20
N GLN A 13 14.94 -16.34 4.41
CA GLN A 13 14.17 -16.33 3.15
C GLN A 13 12.69 -16.12 3.47
N LEU A 14 12.11 -15.00 3.06
CA LEU A 14 10.69 -14.68 3.22
C LEU A 14 9.81 -15.32 2.12
N GLU A 15 10.17 -16.51 1.64
CA GLU A 15 9.35 -17.23 0.67
C GLU A 15 8.01 -17.63 1.32
N GLY A 16 6.93 -16.91 0.96
CA GLY A 16 5.56 -17.19 1.40
C GLY A 16 5.04 -16.36 2.58
N LYS A 17 5.68 -15.23 2.94
CA LYS A 17 5.25 -14.36 4.05
C LYS A 17 4.59 -13.03 3.67
N LEU A 18 4.60 -12.63 2.40
CA LEU A 18 3.77 -11.52 1.95
C LEU A 18 2.40 -12.10 1.61
N PRO A 19 1.34 -11.84 2.39
CA PRO A 19 -0.01 -12.22 1.97
C PRO A 19 -0.29 -11.63 0.59
N LEU A 20 -1.25 -12.21 -0.14
CA LEU A 20 -1.81 -11.56 -1.32
C LEU A 20 -2.21 -10.14 -0.88
N THR A 21 -1.58 -9.14 -1.48
CA THR A 21 -1.60 -7.77 -0.98
C THR A 21 -2.12 -6.86 -2.07
N THR A 22 -3.24 -6.21 -1.75
CA THR A 22 -3.60 -4.95 -2.39
C THR A 22 -2.59 -3.87 -2.01
N SER A 23 -2.36 -2.90 -2.90
CA SER A 23 -1.49 -1.77 -2.64
C SER A 23 -2.19 -0.46 -2.99
N THR A 24 -1.93 0.58 -2.19
CA THR A 24 -2.39 1.94 -2.48
C THR A 24 -1.20 2.74 -2.98
N LEU A 25 -1.28 3.27 -4.21
CA LEU A 25 -0.23 4.09 -4.79
C LEU A 25 -0.14 5.44 -4.05
N LEU A 26 1.03 5.75 -3.49
CA LEU A 26 1.28 7.00 -2.77
C LEU A 26 2.06 8.01 -3.60
N LEU A 27 3.05 7.52 -4.36
CA LEU A 27 3.89 8.33 -5.24
C LEU A 27 4.17 7.56 -6.52
N THR A 28 4.12 8.25 -7.65
CA THR A 28 4.64 7.72 -8.92
C THR A 28 5.27 8.83 -9.74
N ASP A 29 6.33 8.48 -10.46
CA ASP A 29 6.96 9.34 -11.44
C ASP A 29 7.64 8.50 -12.53
N ASP A 30 7.31 8.77 -13.78
CA ASP A 30 7.94 8.15 -14.95
C ASP A 30 8.93 9.10 -15.64
N PHE A 31 9.17 10.29 -15.05
CA PHE A 31 10.18 11.26 -15.49
C PHE A 31 10.14 11.56 -17.00
N ASN A 32 8.96 11.49 -17.62
CA ASN A 32 8.82 11.55 -19.07
C ASN A 32 8.69 12.99 -19.61
N ASP A 33 8.64 13.99 -18.72
CA ASP A 33 8.30 15.37 -19.06
C ASP A 33 9.53 16.30 -19.13
N ASN A 34 10.70 15.83 -18.68
CA ASN A 34 11.97 16.56 -18.63
C ASN A 34 11.95 17.75 -17.67
N SER A 35 11.15 17.67 -16.60
CA SER A 35 11.00 18.73 -15.62
C SER A 35 10.77 18.14 -14.23
N LEU A 36 11.84 18.10 -13.44
CA LEU A 36 11.78 17.55 -12.08
C LEU A 36 10.63 18.14 -11.25
N ASP A 37 9.68 17.28 -10.88
CA ASP A 37 8.54 17.66 -10.04
C ASP A 37 8.99 17.90 -8.59
N THR A 38 9.25 19.18 -8.27
CA THR A 38 9.68 19.60 -6.93
C THR A 38 8.63 19.45 -5.84
N SER A 39 7.38 19.09 -6.18
CA SER A 39 6.38 18.72 -5.18
C SER A 39 6.58 17.28 -4.67
N LYS A 40 7.23 16.42 -5.46
CA LYS A 40 7.54 15.03 -5.12
C LYS A 40 9.00 14.82 -4.74
N TRP A 41 9.90 15.60 -5.34
CA TRP A 41 11.33 15.34 -5.30
C TRP A 41 12.19 16.51 -4.84
N VAL A 42 13.23 16.17 -4.10
CA VAL A 42 14.34 17.04 -3.72
C VAL A 42 15.62 16.52 -4.36
N ALA A 43 16.24 17.34 -5.19
CA ALA A 43 17.58 17.10 -5.73
C ALA A 43 18.65 17.58 -4.73
N ASP A 44 19.35 16.65 -4.08
CA ASP A 44 20.49 16.99 -3.22
C ASP A 44 21.81 16.94 -4.00
N THR A 45 22.39 18.13 -4.14
CA THR A 45 23.68 18.38 -4.79
C THR A 45 24.68 19.08 -3.86
N SER A 46 24.34 19.22 -2.58
CA SER A 46 24.95 20.19 -1.66
C SER A 46 26.34 19.79 -1.15
N VAL A 47 26.72 18.53 -1.30
CA VAL A 47 27.80 17.93 -0.50
C VAL A 47 29.11 17.75 -1.27
N LEU A 48 29.09 17.63 -2.60
CA LEU A 48 30.31 17.48 -3.42
C LEU A 48 30.24 18.30 -4.71
N PRO A 49 31.38 18.88 -5.16
CA PRO A 49 31.44 19.54 -6.45
C PRO A 49 31.18 18.53 -7.59
N ALA A 50 30.42 18.97 -8.60
CA ALA A 50 30.01 18.19 -9.78
C ALA A 50 28.88 17.15 -9.58
N ARG A 51 28.21 17.12 -8.41
CA ARG A 51 26.90 16.47 -8.28
C ARG A 51 25.86 17.17 -9.13
N ASN A 52 25.05 16.40 -9.82
CA ASN A 52 23.93 16.91 -10.58
C ASN A 52 22.77 15.91 -10.57
N VAL A 53 21.56 16.41 -10.42
CA VAL A 53 20.32 15.66 -10.56
C VAL A 53 19.44 16.48 -11.47
N GLN A 54 19.11 15.93 -12.64
CA GLN A 54 18.28 16.60 -13.62
C GLN A 54 17.35 15.60 -14.26
N GLU A 55 16.11 16.02 -14.47
CA GLU A 55 15.22 15.29 -15.35
C GLU A 55 15.42 15.79 -16.78
N GLN A 56 15.85 14.90 -17.67
CA GLN A 56 16.04 15.19 -19.07
C GLN A 56 16.09 13.89 -19.87
N ASN A 57 15.80 13.98 -21.17
CA ASN A 57 15.73 12.83 -22.07
C ASN A 57 14.68 11.77 -21.65
N GLY A 58 13.61 12.20 -20.98
CA GLY A 58 12.54 11.32 -20.49
C GLY A 58 13.01 10.36 -19.40
N ARG A 59 13.83 10.85 -18.48
CA ARG A 59 14.35 10.13 -17.30
C ARG A 59 15.01 11.08 -16.33
N VAL A 60 15.22 10.63 -15.10
CA VAL A 60 16.07 11.36 -14.16
C VAL A 60 17.52 10.87 -14.26
N GLU A 61 18.43 11.81 -14.44
CA GLU A 61 19.88 11.61 -14.58
C GLU A 61 20.61 12.05 -13.31
N LEU A 62 21.26 11.09 -12.63
CA LEU A 62 22.00 11.32 -11.39
C LEU A 62 23.49 11.22 -11.71
N THR A 63 24.21 12.34 -11.61
CA THR A 63 25.63 12.42 -12.00
C THR A 63 26.53 12.67 -10.79
N THR A 64 27.64 11.91 -10.69
CA THR A 64 28.66 12.02 -9.63
C THR A 64 28.06 11.93 -8.23
N PHE A 65 27.33 10.85 -7.93
CA PHE A 65 26.52 10.71 -6.72
C PHE A 65 25.40 11.74 -6.57
N GLY A 66 24.71 12.13 -7.64
CA GLY A 66 23.46 12.87 -7.49
C GLY A 66 22.50 12.08 -6.59
N VAL A 67 21.81 12.76 -5.67
CA VAL A 67 20.82 12.13 -4.79
C VAL A 67 19.46 12.74 -5.09
N LEU A 68 18.54 11.88 -5.48
CA LEU A 68 17.13 12.23 -5.63
C LEU A 68 16.39 11.68 -4.42
N ARG A 69 15.77 12.55 -3.64
CA ARG A 69 15.04 12.17 -2.42
C ARG A 69 13.59 12.58 -2.52
N THR A 70 12.69 11.84 -1.88
CA THR A 70 11.30 12.24 -1.75
C THR A 70 11.13 13.52 -0.92
N VAL A 71 10.11 14.32 -1.24
CA VAL A 71 9.68 15.46 -0.40
C VAL A 71 8.96 14.96 0.85
N ASP A 72 8.11 13.95 0.69
CA ASP A 72 7.37 13.32 1.78
C ASP A 72 8.15 12.14 2.39
N GLU A 73 7.79 11.81 3.64
CA GLU A 73 8.30 10.65 4.36
C GLU A 73 7.38 9.45 4.21
N PHE A 74 7.98 8.26 4.11
CA PHE A 74 7.32 6.98 3.90
C PHE A 74 7.76 6.00 4.99
N ASP A 75 7.10 6.05 6.14
CA ASP A 75 7.41 5.21 7.29
C ASP A 75 6.69 3.85 7.19
N GLY A 76 7.45 2.82 6.80
CA GLY A 76 6.94 1.45 6.70
C GLY A 76 6.38 0.90 8.02
N SER A 77 6.79 1.41 9.18
CA SER A 77 6.28 0.95 10.49
C SER A 77 4.89 1.47 10.82
N SER A 78 4.45 2.55 10.16
CA SER A 78 3.13 3.16 10.36
C SER A 78 2.21 3.07 9.15
N MET A 79 2.73 2.64 7.98
CA MET A 79 1.99 2.54 6.72
C MET A 79 1.51 1.11 6.43
N GLY A 80 0.38 0.71 7.01
CA GLY A 80 -0.27 -0.57 6.69
C GLY A 80 0.59 -1.78 7.08
N GLN A 81 0.90 -2.65 6.12
CA GLN A 81 1.87 -3.73 6.29
C GLN A 81 3.30 -3.34 5.90
N GLY A 82 3.53 -2.11 5.46
CA GLY A 82 4.80 -1.62 4.97
C GLY A 82 4.66 -0.83 3.67
N ILE A 83 5.79 -0.41 3.14
CA ILE A 83 5.89 0.24 1.84
C ILE A 83 6.55 -0.71 0.84
N LEU A 84 6.16 -0.57 -0.42
CA LEU A 84 6.83 -1.16 -1.56
C LEU A 84 7.34 -0.04 -2.44
N VAL A 85 8.65 -0.03 -2.66
CA VAL A 85 9.35 0.89 -3.55
C VAL A 85 9.77 0.11 -4.78
N GLU A 86 9.25 0.52 -5.93
CA GLU A 86 9.61 -0.04 -7.24
C GLU A 86 10.27 1.05 -8.09
N ALA A 87 11.27 0.68 -8.86
CA ALA A 87 11.98 1.60 -9.74
C ALA A 87 12.74 0.85 -10.83
N ASP A 88 12.96 1.52 -11.96
CA ASP A 88 13.83 1.03 -13.02
C ASP A 88 15.12 1.83 -13.04
N SER A 89 16.26 1.13 -12.95
CA SER A 89 17.57 1.74 -13.17
C SER A 89 18.12 1.34 -14.53
N THR A 90 18.73 2.29 -15.25
CA THR A 90 19.55 1.99 -16.42
C THR A 90 20.95 2.53 -16.19
N PHE A 91 21.97 1.74 -16.51
CA PHE A 91 23.36 2.13 -16.28
C PHE A 91 24.02 2.69 -17.54
N GLY A 92 24.83 3.74 -17.36
CA GLY A 92 25.68 4.27 -18.42
C GLY A 92 26.83 3.33 -18.82
N PRO A 93 27.61 3.68 -19.87
CA PRO A 93 28.62 2.82 -20.47
C PRO A 93 29.91 2.75 -19.63
N PHE A 94 29.84 2.09 -18.49
CA PHE A 94 30.96 1.92 -17.57
C PHE A 94 31.35 0.45 -17.44
N THR A 95 32.54 0.20 -16.89
CA THR A 95 33.09 -1.16 -16.73
C THR A 95 32.38 -1.99 -15.67
N PHE A 96 31.58 -1.35 -14.82
CA PHE A 96 30.66 -1.97 -13.86
C PHE A 96 29.47 -1.03 -13.65
N ALA A 97 28.36 -1.59 -13.21
CA ALA A 97 27.14 -0.85 -12.89
C ALA A 97 27.00 -0.71 -11.37
N GLN A 98 26.76 0.49 -10.87
CA GLN A 98 26.48 0.76 -9.46
C GLN A 98 25.22 1.59 -9.31
N ALA A 99 24.36 1.22 -8.37
CA ALA A 99 23.18 1.97 -7.96
C ALA A 99 22.94 1.75 -6.47
N LEU A 100 22.34 2.75 -5.83
CA LEU A 100 21.96 2.67 -4.43
C LEU A 100 20.56 3.23 -4.24
N VAL A 101 19.79 2.58 -3.36
CA VAL A 101 18.52 3.07 -2.84
C VAL A 101 18.63 3.08 -1.32
N SER A 102 18.16 4.14 -0.67
CA SER A 102 18.04 4.17 0.78
C SER A 102 16.58 4.33 1.21
N LEU A 103 16.17 3.48 2.14
CA LEU A 103 14.89 3.56 2.85
C LEU A 103 15.15 4.05 4.28
N ARG A 104 14.10 4.54 4.95
CA ARG A 104 14.19 5.06 6.33
C ARG A 104 15.28 6.14 6.47
N SER A 105 15.51 6.91 5.41
CA SER A 105 16.62 7.88 5.37
C SER A 105 16.26 9.12 6.15
N ASP A 106 17.23 9.63 6.90
CA ASP A 106 17.18 10.91 7.60
C ASP A 106 17.19 12.15 6.68
N GLY A 107 17.44 11.94 5.38
CA GLY A 107 17.56 12.98 4.38
C GLY A 107 18.84 13.82 4.49
N ASN A 108 19.74 13.49 5.41
CA ASN A 108 21.10 14.03 5.40
C ASN A 108 21.94 13.21 4.41
N THR A 109 23.03 13.80 3.92
CA THR A 109 23.93 13.10 3.00
C THR A 109 25.38 13.29 3.43
N GLU A 110 26.09 12.18 3.65
CA GLU A 110 27.48 12.18 4.10
C GLU A 110 28.46 12.28 2.91
N ALA A 111 29.25 13.35 2.88
CA ALA A 111 30.22 13.61 1.80
C ALA A 111 31.23 12.48 1.59
N ALA A 112 31.72 11.92 2.71
CA ALA A 112 32.75 10.91 2.73
C ALA A 112 32.27 9.57 2.18
N GLU A 113 30.96 9.33 2.21
CA GLU A 113 30.32 8.07 1.87
C GLU A 113 29.53 8.17 0.57
N GLY A 114 29.85 9.12 -0.30
CA GLY A 114 29.16 9.22 -1.57
C GLY A 114 27.70 9.67 -1.43
N GLY A 115 27.35 10.37 -0.35
CA GLY A 115 26.02 10.93 -0.15
C GLY A 115 25.01 9.95 0.42
N SER A 116 25.48 8.80 0.91
CA SER A 116 24.73 7.93 1.81
C SER A 116 24.12 8.73 2.98
N PRO A 117 22.97 8.29 3.51
CA PRO A 117 22.41 8.91 4.70
C PRO A 117 23.25 8.66 5.95
N GLU A 118 23.11 9.51 6.97
CA GLU A 118 23.77 9.29 8.27
C GLU A 118 23.05 8.16 9.03
N ASP A 119 21.73 8.15 8.95
CA ASP A 119 20.83 7.13 9.49
C ASP A 119 19.92 6.55 8.38
N GLY A 120 19.75 5.21 8.37
CA GLY A 120 18.80 4.55 7.46
C GLY A 120 19.23 3.16 7.00
N LEU A 121 18.45 2.60 6.06
CA LEU A 121 18.70 1.29 5.45
C LEU A 121 19.07 1.46 3.98
N GLU A 122 20.34 1.20 3.65
CA GLU A 122 20.90 1.40 2.30
C GLU A 122 21.11 0.07 1.57
N PHE A 123 20.61 -0.01 0.34
CA PHE A 123 20.74 -1.13 -0.58
C PHE A 123 21.69 -0.71 -1.70
N ASP A 124 22.92 -1.24 -1.68
CA ASP A 124 23.99 -0.89 -2.61
C ASP A 124 24.33 -2.11 -3.46
N VAL A 125 24.34 -1.92 -4.77
CA VAL A 125 24.72 -2.96 -5.72
C VAL A 125 25.86 -2.49 -6.60
N VAL A 126 26.82 -3.38 -6.84
CA VAL A 126 27.81 -3.26 -7.91
C VAL A 126 27.70 -4.51 -8.77
N LEU A 127 27.14 -4.38 -9.97
CA LEU A 127 26.92 -5.50 -10.88
C LEU A 127 28.15 -5.77 -11.78
N PRO A 128 28.48 -7.05 -12.00
CA PRO A 128 27.85 -8.27 -11.46
C PRO A 128 28.43 -8.72 -10.09
N ASP A 129 29.27 -7.89 -9.48
CA ASP A 129 30.21 -8.28 -8.43
C ASP A 129 29.56 -8.60 -7.09
N PHE A 130 28.82 -7.66 -6.51
CA PHE A 130 28.28 -7.78 -5.16
C PHE A 130 27.06 -6.90 -4.90
N ALA A 131 26.32 -7.27 -3.87
CA ALA A 131 25.25 -6.50 -3.27
C ALA A 131 25.51 -6.43 -1.77
N ARG A 132 25.14 -5.32 -1.15
CA ARG A 132 25.19 -5.18 0.30
C ARG A 132 24.03 -4.35 0.80
N VAL A 133 23.58 -4.69 1.99
CA VAL A 133 22.60 -3.92 2.74
C VAL A 133 23.32 -3.34 3.95
N LYS A 134 23.30 -2.01 4.09
CA LYS A 134 23.88 -1.29 5.23
C LYS A 134 22.77 -0.75 6.11
N ASP A 135 22.78 -1.21 7.35
CA ASP A 135 22.02 -0.62 8.44
C ASP A 135 22.92 0.46 9.07
N ARG A 136 22.55 1.72 8.90
CA ARG A 136 23.31 2.91 9.32
C ARG A 136 22.65 3.58 10.51
N VAL A 137 23.44 3.79 11.56
CA VAL A 137 23.03 4.56 12.74
C VAL A 137 24.14 5.54 13.15
N GLY A 138 23.87 6.84 13.12
CA GLY A 138 24.82 7.92 13.44
C GLY A 138 26.11 7.85 12.61
N GLY A 139 25.99 7.56 11.31
CA GLY A 139 27.10 7.42 10.37
C GLY A 139 27.90 6.12 10.51
N VAL A 140 27.47 5.20 11.39
CA VAL A 140 28.11 3.88 11.58
C VAL A 140 27.26 2.80 10.92
N SER A 141 27.85 2.09 9.96
CA SER A 141 27.16 1.00 9.24
C SER A 141 27.46 -0.38 9.81
N THR A 142 26.43 -1.21 9.94
CA THR A 142 26.55 -2.67 9.92
C THR A 142 26.12 -3.19 8.56
N GLU A 143 26.87 -4.13 7.98
CA GLU A 143 26.66 -4.56 6.59
C GLU A 143 26.35 -6.05 6.50
N LEU A 144 25.34 -6.39 5.69
CA LEU A 144 25.14 -7.71 5.13
C LEU A 144 25.69 -7.70 3.71
N PHE A 145 26.66 -8.57 3.41
CA PHE A 145 27.35 -8.60 2.13
C PHE A 145 27.08 -9.91 1.37
N VAL A 146 26.70 -9.79 0.11
CA VAL A 146 26.52 -10.92 -0.82
C VAL A 146 27.45 -10.74 -2.00
N GLY A 147 28.42 -11.66 -2.14
CA GLY A 147 29.27 -11.74 -3.33
C GLY A 147 28.66 -12.63 -4.40
N SER A 148 28.89 -12.31 -5.68
CA SER A 148 28.39 -13.04 -6.85
C SER A 148 26.86 -13.15 -6.92
N LEU A 149 26.23 -12.24 -7.65
CA LEU A 149 24.79 -12.03 -7.61
C LEU A 149 23.96 -12.96 -8.50
N GLY A 150 24.58 -13.64 -9.46
CA GLY A 150 23.85 -14.34 -10.53
C GLY A 150 23.06 -13.39 -11.45
N LEU A 151 23.13 -12.09 -11.20
CA LEU A 151 22.53 -11.01 -11.98
C LEU A 151 23.64 -10.22 -12.66
N ASN A 152 23.64 -10.22 -13.99
CA ASN A 152 24.58 -9.48 -14.81
C ASN A 152 23.84 -8.36 -15.53
N ALA A 153 24.49 -7.22 -15.73
CA ALA A 153 24.00 -6.12 -16.55
C ALA A 153 25.05 -5.74 -17.59
N THR A 154 24.60 -5.45 -18.80
CA THR A 154 25.39 -4.82 -19.85
C THR A 154 24.95 -3.37 -20.07
N ASN A 155 25.74 -2.59 -20.81
CA ASN A 155 25.41 -1.19 -21.05
C ASN A 155 24.06 -1.04 -21.74
N GLY A 156 23.15 -0.28 -21.14
CA GLY A 156 21.78 -0.07 -21.61
C GLY A 156 20.76 -1.11 -21.12
N ASP A 157 21.18 -2.13 -20.37
CA ASP A 157 20.23 -3.00 -19.69
C ASP A 157 19.48 -2.22 -18.60
N THR A 158 18.19 -2.48 -18.50
CA THR A 158 17.35 -1.98 -17.42
C THR A 158 17.25 -3.04 -16.31
N ILE A 159 17.53 -2.61 -15.08
CA ILE A 159 17.31 -3.40 -13.88
C ILE A 159 16.09 -2.84 -13.17
N HIS A 160 15.08 -3.69 -13.01
CA HIS A 160 13.92 -3.40 -12.19
C HIS A 160 14.25 -3.73 -10.73
N TRP A 161 13.91 -2.82 -9.83
CA TRP A 161 14.10 -2.90 -8.40
C TRP A 161 12.75 -3.02 -7.72
N SER A 162 12.66 -3.90 -6.72
CA SER A 162 11.52 -3.98 -5.80
C SER A 162 12.07 -4.10 -4.39
N LEU A 163 11.78 -3.11 -3.55
CA LEU A 163 12.16 -3.08 -2.14
C LEU A 163 10.92 -2.94 -1.27
N PHE A 164 10.68 -3.92 -0.41
CA PHE A 164 9.68 -3.87 0.64
C PHE A 164 10.32 -3.52 1.97
N ASP A 165 9.62 -2.70 2.76
CA ASP A 165 10.01 -2.37 4.13
C ASP A 165 8.78 -2.15 5.02
N ASN A 166 8.71 -2.85 6.15
CA ASN A 166 7.67 -2.66 7.17
C ASN A 166 8.19 -2.01 8.46
N GLY A 167 9.40 -1.43 8.43
CA GLY A 167 10.05 -0.87 9.61
C GLY A 167 10.81 -1.89 10.46
N THR A 168 10.67 -3.19 10.20
CA THR A 168 11.48 -4.25 10.83
C THR A 168 12.05 -5.20 9.78
N ASP A 169 11.19 -5.86 9.03
CA ASP A 169 11.52 -6.75 7.94
C ASP A 169 11.67 -5.96 6.64
N TRP A 170 12.62 -6.37 5.82
CA TRP A 170 12.83 -5.84 4.48
C TRP A 170 13.06 -6.98 3.49
N ASP A 171 12.64 -6.76 2.25
CA ASP A 171 12.80 -7.68 1.13
C ASP A 171 13.27 -6.90 -0.09
N TRP A 172 14.33 -7.35 -0.74
CA TRP A 172 14.92 -6.69 -1.89
C TRP A 172 15.07 -7.69 -3.02
N SER A 173 14.47 -7.36 -4.16
CA SER A 173 14.71 -8.06 -5.41
C SER A 173 15.17 -7.11 -6.51
N MET A 174 15.95 -7.66 -7.43
CA MET A 174 16.31 -7.02 -8.68
C MET A 174 16.10 -8.00 -9.83
N THR A 175 15.63 -7.50 -10.96
CA THR A 175 15.47 -8.28 -12.20
C THR A 175 16.09 -7.53 -13.36
N ASN A 176 17.02 -8.16 -14.08
CA ASN A 176 17.43 -7.64 -15.38
C ASN A 176 16.34 -7.95 -16.41
N LEU A 177 15.70 -6.91 -16.93
CA LEU A 177 14.55 -7.04 -17.85
C LEU A 177 14.94 -7.60 -19.23
N SER A 178 16.23 -7.53 -19.59
CA SER A 178 16.72 -8.00 -20.89
C SER A 178 16.99 -9.50 -20.93
N ASN A 179 17.33 -10.11 -19.78
CA ASN A 179 17.72 -11.51 -19.69
C ASN A 179 17.01 -12.31 -18.58
N ASN A 180 16.11 -11.65 -17.84
CA ASN A 180 15.29 -12.21 -16.76
C ASN A 180 16.10 -12.86 -15.62
N GLN A 181 17.38 -12.49 -15.47
CA GLN A 181 18.16 -12.88 -14.30
C GLN A 181 17.66 -12.09 -13.10
N THR A 182 17.49 -12.78 -11.98
CA THR A 182 16.99 -12.20 -10.73
C THR A 182 18.02 -12.33 -9.61
N PHE A 183 17.99 -11.35 -8.73
CA PHE A 183 18.64 -11.37 -7.42
C PHE A 183 17.54 -11.15 -6.38
N HIS A 184 17.65 -11.85 -5.25
CA HIS A 184 16.73 -11.71 -4.13
C HIS A 184 17.50 -11.81 -2.82
N LEU A 185 17.17 -10.93 -1.88
CA LEU A 185 17.72 -10.90 -0.55
C LEU A 185 16.69 -10.32 0.42
N SER A 186 16.53 -10.95 1.57
CA SER A 186 15.63 -10.49 2.62
C SER A 186 16.33 -10.54 3.98
N GLY A 187 15.84 -9.73 4.91
CA GLY A 187 16.34 -9.72 6.26
C GLY A 187 15.54 -8.83 7.19
N THR A 188 16.09 -8.62 8.38
CA THR A 188 15.51 -7.76 9.40
C THR A 188 16.51 -6.71 9.83
N SER A 189 16.03 -5.51 10.14
CA SER A 189 16.81 -4.38 10.63
C SER A 189 15.95 -3.52 11.55
N SER A 190 16.53 -3.09 12.66
CA SER A 190 15.93 -2.13 13.59
C SER A 190 16.45 -0.70 13.37
N ALA A 191 17.05 -0.40 12.21
CA ALA A 191 17.50 0.95 11.86
C ALA A 191 16.31 1.91 11.78
N GLY A 192 16.46 3.10 12.36
CA GLY A 192 15.48 4.18 12.27
C GLY A 192 15.71 5.23 13.34
N ASP A 193 15.77 6.50 12.92
CA ASP A 193 16.02 7.67 13.79
C ASP A 193 14.76 8.54 13.99
N GLY A 194 13.68 8.24 13.26
CA GLY A 194 12.40 8.94 13.30
C GLY A 194 12.02 9.63 11.98
N THR A 195 12.94 9.73 11.02
CA THR A 195 12.70 10.29 9.68
C THR A 195 12.76 9.20 8.61
N ASN A 196 11.86 9.23 7.62
CA ASN A 196 11.67 8.11 6.69
C ASN A 196 11.64 8.50 5.21
N PHE A 197 12.63 9.23 4.74
CA PHE A 197 12.73 9.53 3.30
C PHE A 197 13.16 8.31 2.49
N VAL A 198 12.71 8.26 1.23
CA VAL A 198 13.23 7.34 0.22
C VAL A 198 14.17 8.13 -0.69
N SER A 199 15.35 7.59 -0.94
CA SER A 199 16.34 8.24 -1.81
C SER A 199 16.99 7.29 -2.79
N PHE A 200 17.26 7.82 -3.99
CA PHE A 200 17.89 7.14 -5.11
C PHE A 200 19.20 7.84 -5.41
N HIS A 201 20.24 7.05 -5.63
CA HIS A 201 21.61 7.55 -5.73
C HIS A 201 22.23 7.13 -7.06
N GLY A 202 22.97 8.07 -7.66
CA GLY A 202 23.94 7.73 -8.70
C GLY A 202 25.15 7.03 -8.07
N GLY A 203 25.78 6.12 -8.80
CA GLY A 203 26.95 5.42 -8.31
C GLY A 203 28.24 6.24 -8.35
N ASN A 204 29.30 5.64 -7.81
CA ASN A 204 30.57 6.29 -7.54
C ASN A 204 31.36 6.55 -8.83
N GLY A 205 31.72 7.82 -9.04
CA GLY A 205 32.69 8.21 -10.05
C GLY A 205 32.48 9.63 -10.56
N THR A 206 33.58 10.32 -10.86
CA THR A 206 33.52 11.64 -11.49
C THR A 206 32.87 11.49 -12.88
N PHE A 207 31.79 12.23 -13.14
CA PHE A 207 31.05 12.21 -14.42
C PHE A 207 30.41 10.87 -14.77
N ARG A 208 30.17 10.01 -13.78
CA ARG A 208 29.30 8.84 -13.94
C ARG A 208 27.85 9.31 -13.87
N THR A 209 27.05 9.00 -14.89
CA THR A 209 25.62 9.30 -14.93
C THR A 209 24.85 7.99 -14.95
N ASP A 210 23.97 7.84 -13.96
CA ASP A 210 23.00 6.76 -13.87
C ASP A 210 21.61 7.31 -14.06
N TYR A 211 20.72 6.43 -14.50
CA TYR A 211 19.36 6.78 -14.85
C TYR A 211 18.39 6.03 -13.95
N TRP A 212 17.42 6.76 -13.41
CA TRP A 212 16.26 6.17 -12.75
C TRP A 212 15.00 6.55 -13.54
N ASP A 213 14.01 5.65 -13.49
CA ASP A 213 12.77 5.75 -14.25
C ASP A 213 11.68 4.93 -13.54
N ASN A 214 10.42 5.15 -13.90
CA ASN A 214 9.25 4.41 -13.42
C ASN A 214 9.24 4.19 -11.89
N ILE A 215 9.53 5.24 -11.12
CA ILE A 215 9.56 5.11 -9.66
C ILE A 215 8.12 5.11 -9.15
N SER A 216 7.81 4.14 -8.29
CA SER A 216 6.58 4.16 -7.51
C SER A 216 6.82 3.77 -6.06
N ILE A 217 6.08 4.41 -5.16
CA ILE A 217 6.01 4.05 -3.76
C ILE A 217 4.54 3.77 -3.46
N SER A 218 4.28 2.55 -2.98
CA SER A 218 2.94 2.10 -2.63
C SER A 218 2.90 1.68 -1.16
N GLN A 219 1.80 1.99 -0.49
CA GLN A 219 1.47 1.38 0.78
C GLN A 219 0.97 -0.04 0.52
N ILE A 220 1.57 -1.03 1.17
CA ILE A 220 1.06 -2.39 1.18
C ILE A 220 -0.04 -2.47 2.24
N VAL A 221 -1.23 -2.87 1.82
CA VAL A 221 -2.36 -3.09 2.73
C VAL A 221 -2.66 -4.59 2.78
N ALA A 222 -3.03 -5.05 3.97
CA ALA A 222 -3.57 -6.40 4.10
C ALA A 222 -4.88 -6.50 3.33
N ASP A 223 -5.01 -7.58 2.56
CA ASP A 223 -6.33 -7.97 2.11
C ASP A 223 -7.22 -8.18 3.34
N PRO A 224 -8.43 -7.60 3.37
CA PRO A 224 -9.31 -7.73 4.51
C PRO A 224 -9.62 -9.21 4.77
N VAL A 225 -9.56 -9.61 6.03
CA VAL A 225 -10.05 -10.92 6.46
C VAL A 225 -11.55 -10.98 6.16
N VAL A 226 -11.98 -12.05 5.50
CA VAL A 226 -13.40 -12.27 5.22
C VAL A 226 -14.07 -12.70 6.52
N ALA A 227 -14.97 -11.86 7.02
CA ALA A 227 -15.84 -12.18 8.14
C ALA A 227 -17.19 -12.67 7.61
N GLU A 228 -17.71 -13.72 8.25
CA GLU A 228 -19.10 -14.13 8.04
C GLU A 228 -20.02 -13.14 8.75
N ILE A 229 -21.09 -12.72 8.07
CA ILE A 229 -22.03 -11.72 8.60
C ILE A 229 -23.46 -12.13 8.27
N ASP A 230 -24.40 -11.64 9.07
CA ASP A 230 -25.85 -11.77 8.85
C ASP A 230 -26.50 -10.39 9.05
N ILE A 231 -27.04 -9.82 7.98
CA ILE A 231 -27.79 -8.57 8.03
C ILE A 231 -29.21 -8.91 8.49
N LYS A 232 -29.69 -8.26 9.55
CA LYS A 232 -31.01 -8.51 10.14
C LYS A 232 -31.19 -9.98 10.57
N PRO A 233 -30.42 -10.44 11.57
CA PRO A 233 -30.43 -11.85 11.96
C PRO A 233 -31.80 -12.45 12.21
N GLY A 234 -31.99 -13.69 11.75
CA GLY A 234 -33.27 -14.40 11.78
C GLY A 234 -34.21 -14.07 10.61
N SER A 235 -33.72 -13.35 9.59
CA SER A 235 -34.40 -13.07 8.33
C SER A 235 -33.62 -13.69 7.19
N GLU A 236 -34.28 -14.38 6.25
CA GLU A 236 -33.59 -14.99 5.10
C GLU A 236 -33.41 -14.02 3.91
N THR A 237 -34.20 -12.94 3.87
CA THR A 237 -34.29 -12.01 2.73
C THR A 237 -33.86 -10.60 3.06
N ASN A 238 -33.58 -10.35 4.34
CA ASN A 238 -33.09 -9.09 4.88
C ASN A 238 -33.79 -7.85 4.30
N PRO A 239 -35.14 -7.76 4.40
CA PRO A 239 -35.87 -6.70 3.74
C PRO A 239 -35.65 -5.37 4.47
N ILE A 240 -35.14 -4.38 3.73
CA ILE A 240 -34.81 -3.04 4.22
C ILE A 240 -35.62 -2.01 3.42
N ASN A 241 -36.48 -1.30 4.14
CA ASN A 241 -37.11 -0.10 3.59
C ASN A 241 -36.15 1.08 3.72
N VAL A 242 -35.51 1.47 2.62
CA VAL A 242 -34.48 2.52 2.59
C VAL A 242 -35.03 3.90 2.98
N GLY A 243 -36.35 4.11 2.91
CA GLY A 243 -37.04 5.33 3.34
C GLY A 243 -37.50 5.30 4.80
N SER A 244 -37.14 4.27 5.57
CA SER A 244 -37.51 4.17 6.98
C SER A 244 -36.55 4.93 7.89
N ASN A 245 -37.05 5.42 9.03
CA ASN A 245 -36.21 5.90 10.14
C ASN A 245 -35.83 4.76 11.10
N GLY A 246 -35.70 3.55 10.55
CA GLY A 246 -35.45 2.33 11.30
C GLY A 246 -33.98 2.11 11.64
N VAL A 247 -33.72 1.06 12.41
CA VAL A 247 -32.38 0.57 12.73
C VAL A 247 -32.20 -0.78 12.05
N ILE A 248 -31.05 -0.96 11.40
CA ILE A 248 -30.60 -2.21 10.79
C ILE A 248 -29.65 -2.87 11.78
N ALA A 249 -29.95 -4.10 12.18
CA ALA A 249 -29.02 -4.92 12.95
C ALA A 249 -28.14 -5.71 11.98
N VAL A 250 -26.86 -5.86 12.26
CA VAL A 250 -25.91 -6.69 11.50
C VAL A 250 -25.09 -7.49 12.51
N ALA A 251 -25.08 -8.81 12.41
CA ALA A 251 -24.20 -9.68 13.17
C ALA A 251 -22.90 -9.91 12.38
N VAL A 252 -21.77 -9.79 13.04
CA VAL A 252 -20.47 -10.30 12.58
C VAL A 252 -20.18 -11.53 13.39
N LEU A 253 -20.11 -12.68 12.72
CA LEU A 253 -20.02 -13.97 13.39
C LEU A 253 -18.59 -14.29 13.80
N THR A 254 -18.43 -14.89 14.98
CA THR A 254 -17.17 -15.53 15.33
C THR A 254 -17.08 -16.87 14.60
N THR A 255 -15.87 -17.21 14.16
CA THR A 255 -15.56 -18.46 13.47
C THR A 255 -14.17 -18.92 13.90
N ASP A 256 -13.78 -20.13 13.45
CA ASP A 256 -12.40 -20.63 13.63
C ASP A 256 -11.32 -19.69 13.04
N LEU A 257 -11.68 -18.82 12.08
CA LEU A 257 -10.76 -17.94 11.36
C LEU A 257 -10.90 -16.46 11.74
N PHE A 258 -11.98 -16.07 12.41
CA PHE A 258 -12.27 -14.68 12.74
C PHE A 258 -12.93 -14.57 14.11
N ASN A 259 -12.36 -13.77 15.01
CA ASN A 259 -12.91 -13.57 16.35
C ASN A 259 -13.60 -12.20 16.44
N ALA A 260 -14.94 -12.18 16.43
CA ALA A 260 -15.72 -10.95 16.46
C ALA A 260 -15.52 -10.13 17.75
N THR A 261 -15.07 -10.75 18.84
CA THR A 261 -14.73 -10.05 20.09
C THR A 261 -13.45 -9.21 20.01
N GLN A 262 -12.66 -9.39 18.95
CA GLN A 262 -11.46 -8.60 18.69
C GLN A 262 -11.72 -7.43 17.74
N VAL A 263 -12.96 -7.21 17.29
CA VAL A 263 -13.30 -6.07 16.43
C VAL A 263 -13.23 -4.76 17.21
N ASP A 264 -12.54 -3.76 16.64
CA ASP A 264 -12.67 -2.38 17.10
C ASP A 264 -13.96 -1.78 16.54
N VAL A 265 -15.01 -1.79 17.36
CA VAL A 265 -16.35 -1.28 17.00
C VAL A 265 -16.30 0.16 16.47
N SER A 266 -15.34 0.98 16.89
CA SER A 266 -15.27 2.39 16.49
C SER A 266 -14.87 2.60 15.03
N THR A 267 -14.27 1.59 14.40
CA THR A 267 -13.86 1.64 12.99
C THR A 267 -14.87 1.00 12.05
N VAL A 268 -15.88 0.30 12.59
CA VAL A 268 -16.83 -0.46 11.77
C VAL A 268 -17.79 0.46 11.01
N GLN A 269 -17.87 0.22 9.71
CA GLN A 269 -18.79 0.88 8.79
C GLN A 269 -19.64 -0.13 8.05
N PHE A 270 -20.96 0.07 8.03
CA PHE A 270 -21.91 -0.68 7.22
C PHE A 270 -22.59 0.27 6.24
N ALA A 271 -22.42 0.03 4.94
CA ALA A 271 -23.00 0.89 3.91
C ALA A 271 -22.69 2.40 4.16
N GLY A 272 -21.47 2.71 4.61
CA GLY A 272 -21.02 4.07 4.95
C GLY A 272 -21.49 4.63 6.31
N ALA A 273 -22.33 3.90 7.06
CA ALA A 273 -22.81 4.31 8.37
C ALA A 273 -21.94 3.75 9.49
N THR A 274 -21.70 4.55 10.54
CA THR A 274 -21.08 4.08 11.79
C THR A 274 -22.12 3.42 12.70
N SER A 275 -21.69 2.45 13.51
CA SER A 275 -22.58 1.79 14.47
C SER A 275 -23.03 2.76 15.58
N ILE A 276 -24.31 2.72 15.93
CA ILE A 276 -24.89 3.50 17.04
C ILE A 276 -24.99 2.69 18.34
N ASN A 277 -24.86 1.37 18.26
CA ASN A 277 -24.90 0.46 19.39
C ASN A 277 -24.30 -0.90 19.04
N SER A 278 -23.69 -1.56 20.01
CA SER A 278 -23.10 -2.89 19.86
C SER A 278 -23.47 -3.79 21.05
N ALA A 279 -23.63 -5.08 20.79
CA ALA A 279 -23.81 -6.12 21.81
C ALA A 279 -23.06 -7.39 21.40
N TYR A 280 -22.76 -8.26 22.38
CA TYR A 280 -22.23 -9.59 22.14
C TYR A 280 -23.31 -10.63 22.45
N GLU A 281 -23.67 -11.43 21.46
CA GLU A 281 -24.73 -12.44 21.52
C GLU A 281 -24.32 -13.66 20.71
N ASP A 282 -24.78 -14.84 21.10
CA ASP A 282 -24.63 -16.07 20.31
C ASP A 282 -25.80 -16.12 19.31
N VAL A 283 -25.58 -15.61 18.09
CA VAL A 283 -26.64 -15.36 17.10
C VAL A 283 -27.03 -16.64 16.39
N ASP A 284 -26.05 -17.48 16.05
CA ASP A 284 -26.26 -18.72 15.30
C ASP A 284 -26.38 -19.97 16.19
N ASN A 285 -26.17 -19.85 17.50
CA ASN A 285 -26.24 -20.90 18.52
C ASN A 285 -25.13 -21.94 18.42
N ASP A 286 -23.94 -21.56 17.96
CA ASP A 286 -22.76 -22.42 17.91
C ASP A 286 -21.96 -22.46 19.23
N GLY A 287 -22.25 -21.52 20.13
CA GLY A 287 -21.71 -21.44 21.49
C GLY A 287 -20.52 -20.49 21.66
N ASP A 288 -20.13 -19.75 20.64
CA ASP A 288 -19.26 -18.58 20.80
C ASP A 288 -20.06 -17.26 20.83
N LEU A 289 -19.37 -16.11 20.82
CA LEU A 289 -20.02 -14.81 20.92
C LEU A 289 -19.78 -14.02 19.65
N ASP A 290 -20.87 -13.62 19.01
CA ASP A 290 -20.89 -12.76 17.83
C ASP A 290 -21.00 -11.29 18.23
N LEU A 291 -20.59 -10.42 17.31
CA LEU A 291 -20.75 -8.98 17.47
C LEU A 291 -22.00 -8.50 16.72
N VAL A 292 -23.03 -8.08 17.45
CA VAL A 292 -24.25 -7.49 16.88
C VAL A 292 -24.15 -5.97 16.91
N LEU A 293 -24.18 -5.35 15.73
CA LEU A 293 -24.08 -3.91 15.52
C LEU A 293 -25.40 -3.34 15.01
N HIS A 294 -25.66 -2.09 15.36
CA HIS A 294 -26.90 -1.40 14.99
C HIS A 294 -26.59 -0.13 14.21
N PHE A 295 -27.19 0.02 13.04
CA PHE A 295 -26.98 1.14 12.14
C PHE A 295 -28.29 1.87 11.86
N ARG A 296 -28.22 3.19 11.78
CA ARG A 296 -29.35 4.03 11.40
C ARG A 296 -29.55 3.95 9.89
N THR A 297 -30.73 3.53 9.43
CA THR A 297 -31.00 3.35 7.99
C THR A 297 -30.71 4.61 7.18
N GLN A 298 -31.06 5.78 7.71
CA GLN A 298 -30.87 7.07 7.06
C GLN A 298 -29.42 7.56 7.02
N GLU A 299 -28.51 6.92 7.76
CA GLU A 299 -27.08 7.25 7.74
C GLU A 299 -26.32 6.34 6.76
N THR A 300 -27.00 5.32 6.20
CA THR A 300 -26.43 4.45 5.17
C THR A 300 -26.58 5.05 3.78
N ASN A 301 -25.73 4.62 2.85
CA ASN A 301 -25.83 4.93 1.42
C ASN A 301 -26.81 4.02 0.66
N LEU A 302 -27.64 3.22 1.35
CA LEU A 302 -28.56 2.26 0.71
C LEU A 302 -29.64 2.92 -0.14
N THR A 303 -29.99 4.18 0.14
CA THR A 303 -30.94 4.93 -0.70
C THR A 303 -30.37 5.20 -2.08
N ASP A 304 -29.09 5.58 -2.15
CA ASP A 304 -28.41 5.86 -3.42
C ASP A 304 -28.19 4.56 -4.21
N LEU A 305 -27.77 3.49 -3.53
CA LEU A 305 -27.66 2.15 -4.12
C LEU A 305 -29.01 1.68 -4.71
N TYR A 306 -30.10 1.84 -3.95
CA TYR A 306 -31.44 1.48 -4.41
C TYR A 306 -31.88 2.31 -5.62
N ALA A 307 -31.60 3.62 -5.61
CA ALA A 307 -31.90 4.50 -6.73
C ALA A 307 -31.18 4.09 -8.02
N GLN A 308 -29.90 3.70 -7.92
CA GLN A 308 -29.14 3.17 -9.05
C GLN A 308 -29.74 1.87 -9.58
N LEU A 309 -30.09 0.93 -8.70
CA LEU A 309 -30.70 -0.34 -9.10
C LEU A 309 -32.08 -0.19 -9.76
N LEU A 310 -32.86 0.82 -9.36
CA LEU A 310 -34.09 1.18 -10.07
C LEU A 310 -33.80 1.76 -11.45
N ALA A 311 -32.77 2.60 -11.56
CA ALA A 311 -32.39 3.20 -12.84
C ALA A 311 -31.89 2.15 -13.82
N ASP A 312 -31.05 1.22 -13.37
CA ASP A 312 -30.53 0.14 -14.20
C ASP A 312 -31.65 -0.77 -14.71
N ASP A 313 -32.63 -1.09 -13.86
CA ASP A 313 -33.82 -1.87 -14.23
C ASP A 313 -34.63 -1.17 -15.31
N ILE A 314 -35.02 0.09 -15.09
CA ILE A 314 -35.82 0.87 -16.05
C ILE A 314 -35.05 1.10 -17.35
N ASN A 315 -33.74 1.35 -17.29
CA ASN A 315 -32.93 1.57 -18.49
C ASN A 315 -32.71 0.30 -19.31
N ALA A 316 -32.94 -0.88 -18.75
CA ALA A 316 -32.82 -2.14 -19.48
C ALA A 316 -33.90 -2.28 -20.56
N ASP A 317 -35.15 -1.92 -20.27
CA ASP A 317 -36.27 -2.10 -21.21
C ASP A 317 -37.38 -1.02 -21.17
N GLY A 318 -37.21 0.01 -20.34
CA GLY A 318 -38.17 1.09 -20.13
C GLY A 318 -39.26 0.80 -19.09
N ILE A 319 -39.19 -0.33 -18.39
CA ILE A 319 -40.19 -0.79 -17.42
C ILE A 319 -39.50 -1.06 -16.09
N LEU A 320 -40.17 -0.69 -14.99
CA LEU A 320 -39.75 -1.14 -13.66
C LEU A 320 -40.34 -2.52 -13.39
N ASP A 321 -39.51 -3.56 -13.40
CA ASP A 321 -39.92 -4.94 -13.19
C ASP A 321 -40.34 -5.20 -11.73
N SER A 322 -39.62 -4.58 -10.79
CA SER A 322 -39.85 -4.76 -9.36
C SER A 322 -39.44 -3.52 -8.55
N ASN A 323 -40.24 -3.18 -7.54
CA ASN A 323 -39.88 -2.18 -6.52
C ASN A 323 -39.08 -2.77 -5.34
N HIS A 324 -38.66 -4.03 -5.48
CA HIS A 324 -37.73 -4.74 -4.60
C HIS A 324 -36.45 -5.01 -5.40
N LYS A 325 -35.29 -4.68 -4.80
CA LYS A 325 -33.97 -4.79 -5.42
C LYS A 325 -33.03 -5.54 -4.49
N GLU A 326 -32.61 -6.71 -4.95
CA GLU A 326 -31.57 -7.48 -4.27
C GLU A 326 -30.21 -6.82 -4.49
N ALA A 327 -29.43 -6.70 -3.42
CA ALA A 327 -28.08 -6.15 -3.47
C ALA A 327 -27.18 -6.84 -2.46
N SER A 328 -25.93 -7.09 -2.81
CA SER A 328 -24.91 -7.46 -1.84
C SER A 328 -24.37 -6.20 -1.17
N VAL A 329 -24.40 -6.17 0.15
CA VAL A 329 -23.96 -5.02 0.96
C VAL A 329 -22.86 -5.46 1.90
N THR A 330 -21.85 -4.60 2.02
CA THR A 330 -20.62 -4.89 2.76
C THR A 330 -20.60 -4.17 4.11
N ILE A 331 -20.04 -4.83 5.12
CA ILE A 331 -19.54 -4.22 6.35
C ILE A 331 -18.00 -4.31 6.34
N THR A 332 -17.33 -3.27 6.81
CA THR A 332 -15.88 -3.21 6.91
C THR A 332 -15.46 -2.68 8.27
N GLY A 333 -14.28 -3.06 8.74
CA GLY A 333 -13.70 -2.47 9.94
C GLY A 333 -12.29 -2.98 10.19
N THR A 334 -11.77 -2.71 11.38
CA THR A 334 -10.50 -3.25 11.87
C THR A 334 -10.69 -4.00 13.17
N THR A 335 -9.81 -4.94 13.44
CA THR A 335 -9.63 -5.54 14.76
C THR A 335 -8.72 -4.69 15.65
N LEU A 336 -8.66 -5.02 16.95
CA LEU A 336 -7.82 -4.36 17.95
C LEU A 336 -6.31 -4.51 17.66
N ASP A 337 -5.91 -5.49 16.85
CA ASP A 337 -4.56 -5.68 16.32
C ASP A 337 -4.38 -5.12 14.89
N ASN A 338 -5.28 -4.22 14.46
CA ASN A 338 -5.24 -3.50 13.19
C ASN A 338 -5.36 -4.37 11.93
N LEU A 339 -5.93 -5.57 12.03
CA LEU A 339 -6.27 -6.35 10.84
C LEU A 339 -7.57 -5.80 10.24
N LEU A 340 -7.54 -5.49 8.95
CA LEU A 340 -8.74 -5.14 8.21
C LEU A 340 -9.63 -6.38 8.08
N PHE A 341 -10.94 -6.18 8.18
CA PHE A 341 -11.91 -7.21 7.84
C PHE A 341 -13.03 -6.64 6.98
N GLN A 342 -13.64 -7.52 6.19
CA GLN A 342 -14.86 -7.22 5.45
C GLN A 342 -15.79 -8.42 5.49
N GLY A 343 -17.09 -8.16 5.54
CA GLY A 343 -18.12 -9.17 5.36
C GLY A 343 -19.18 -8.67 4.41
N SER A 344 -19.87 -9.58 3.72
CA SER A 344 -20.95 -9.22 2.80
C SER A 344 -22.12 -10.16 2.97
N ASP A 345 -23.32 -9.60 2.85
CA ASP A 345 -24.56 -10.35 2.83
C ASP A 345 -25.55 -9.68 1.86
N THR A 346 -26.59 -10.41 1.46
CA THR A 346 -27.59 -9.95 0.50
C THR A 346 -28.79 -9.34 1.23
N VAL A 347 -29.29 -8.24 0.68
CA VAL A 347 -30.46 -7.53 1.20
C VAL A 347 -31.51 -7.34 0.11
N ASP A 348 -32.78 -7.30 0.53
CA ASP A 348 -33.91 -6.90 -0.29
C ASP A 348 -34.27 -5.43 -0.01
N LEU A 349 -33.78 -4.52 -0.84
CA LEU A 349 -34.04 -3.08 -0.73
C LEU A 349 -35.36 -2.72 -1.38
N PHE A 350 -36.18 -1.92 -0.70
CA PHE A 350 -37.44 -1.46 -1.29
C PHE A 350 -37.88 -0.07 -0.81
N LEU A 351 -38.69 0.57 -1.66
CA LEU A 351 -39.58 1.66 -1.28
C LEU A 351 -41.02 1.32 -1.68
N SER A 352 -41.98 1.96 -1.04
CA SER A 352 -43.39 1.80 -1.39
C SER A 352 -44.16 3.13 -1.35
N GLY A 353 -45.31 3.13 -2.04
CA GLY A 353 -46.25 4.23 -2.03
C GLY A 353 -45.65 5.56 -2.50
N LYS A 354 -45.86 6.61 -1.70
CA LYS A 354 -45.45 7.98 -2.05
C LYS A 354 -43.93 8.14 -2.16
N ALA A 355 -43.16 7.45 -1.30
CA ALA A 355 -41.70 7.58 -1.30
C ALA A 355 -41.08 7.07 -2.60
N LEU A 356 -41.51 5.88 -3.06
CA LEU A 356 -41.07 5.31 -4.34
C LEU A 356 -41.42 6.25 -5.50
N ARG A 357 -42.67 6.71 -5.55
CA ARG A 357 -43.11 7.63 -6.59
C ARG A 357 -42.26 8.90 -6.64
N SER A 358 -41.97 9.50 -5.49
CA SER A 358 -41.16 10.71 -5.44
C SER A 358 -39.71 10.48 -5.89
N LEU A 359 -39.13 9.32 -5.57
CA LEU A 359 -37.79 8.96 -6.07
C LEU A 359 -37.78 8.76 -7.59
N LEU A 360 -38.78 8.08 -8.15
CA LEU A 360 -38.88 7.91 -9.61
C LEU A 360 -39.08 9.26 -10.32
N GLU A 361 -39.90 10.15 -9.75
CA GLU A 361 -40.09 11.52 -10.27
C GLU A 361 -38.77 12.32 -10.24
N SER A 362 -37.93 12.17 -9.21
CA SER A 362 -36.62 12.83 -9.18
C SER A 362 -35.63 12.24 -10.18
N LEU A 363 -35.54 10.91 -10.28
CA LEU A 363 -34.64 10.24 -11.24
C LEU A 363 -34.96 10.64 -12.69
N ALA A 364 -36.24 10.71 -13.05
CA ALA A 364 -36.67 11.14 -14.38
C ALA A 364 -36.37 12.64 -14.63
N ALA A 365 -36.52 13.48 -13.60
CA ALA A 365 -36.19 14.91 -13.71
C ALA A 365 -34.69 15.15 -13.93
N ASP A 366 -33.85 14.29 -13.35
CA ASP A 366 -32.40 14.31 -13.49
C ASP A 366 -31.91 13.61 -14.78
N GLY A 367 -32.81 12.99 -15.55
CA GLY A 367 -32.49 12.29 -16.79
C GLY A 367 -31.75 10.97 -16.60
N LEU A 368 -31.92 10.33 -15.42
CA LEU A 368 -31.32 9.04 -15.09
C LEU A 368 -32.18 7.85 -15.51
N ILE A 369 -33.48 8.07 -15.78
CA ILE A 369 -34.46 7.09 -16.30
C ILE A 369 -35.43 7.73 -17.30
#